data_AF-A0A923TA27-F1
#
_entry.id   AF-A0A923TA27-F1
#
_cell.length_a   1.000
_cell.length_b   1.000
_cell.length_c   1.000
_cell.angle_alpha   90.00
_cell.angle_beta   90.00
_cell.angle_gamma   90.00
#
_symmetry.space_group_name_H-M   'P 1'
#
loop_
_entity.id
_entity.type
_entity.pdbx_description
1 polymer ?
#
loop_
_entity_poly.entity_id
_entity_poly.type
_entity_poly.pdbx_seq_one_letter_code
_entity_poly.pdbx_strand_id
1 'polypeptide(L)'
;MDYLNDLAEEFEHLKRFEWAANQLVAPDRLATLAWANDRSYLLFALYLKARQLLYEGRYTEKSIGLQEADFVALDALLVRRALQVEKDPLLFAYLRTCQIVALDPLAEGVDQQIEDHIAYLQSFQVHLPLEDYVYNLSLLNNFCIKGKSLGAKGLTAATFRSALLMLEGKYGAKWSRKPHLPYIIFSNVATGAMDLAELGQWQFVPIYYKADEAPVNDVYDWLELYIKGYQSRVEKTFRASTVAYVRARMAFRRGDFVAAANAISKIDEAAVESLVLGSRRLTLMTWYALRYNGDETARRMARKFLADPRALLLKMRAQVRDLELRQKRLPGHRSHFLTFLDAFSALLQLRDALEDLPPESIRRSQQLHEGRQAAIAPLLAYPHESGEWLLAQFKALS
;
A
#
# COMPACT_ATOMS: atom_id res chain seq x y z
N MET A 1 24.28 -8.72 14.00
CA MET A 1 24.88 -8.21 15.24
C MET A 1 23.76 -8.16 16.27
N ASP A 2 23.96 -8.83 17.40
CA ASP A 2 22.98 -8.88 18.49
C ASP A 2 23.43 -7.91 19.58
N TYR A 3 22.93 -6.68 19.53
CA TYR A 3 23.41 -5.55 20.34
C TYR A 3 23.23 -5.75 21.85
N LEU A 4 22.31 -6.64 22.24
CA LEU A 4 22.18 -7.07 23.63
C LEU A 4 23.35 -7.96 24.05
N ASN A 5 23.89 -8.76 23.14
CA ASN A 5 25.10 -9.53 23.39
C ASN A 5 26.31 -8.60 23.49
N ASP A 6 26.44 -7.59 22.63
CA ASP A 6 27.53 -6.59 22.72
C ASP A 6 27.52 -5.88 24.10
N LEU A 7 26.33 -5.48 24.57
CA LEU A 7 26.16 -4.88 25.90
C LEU A 7 26.55 -5.87 27.03
N ALA A 8 26.08 -7.12 26.93
CA ALA A 8 26.37 -8.15 27.92
C ALA A 8 27.86 -8.51 27.96
N GLU A 9 28.51 -8.58 26.80
CA GLU A 9 29.94 -8.86 26.66
C GLU A 9 30.78 -7.74 27.27
N GLU A 10 30.47 -6.47 26.97
CA GLU A 10 31.17 -5.33 27.56
C GLU A 10 30.95 -5.22 29.07
N PHE A 11 29.76 -5.56 29.55
CA PHE A 11 29.48 -5.61 30.99
C PHE A 11 30.28 -6.71 31.70
N GLU A 12 30.31 -7.92 31.14
CA GLU A 12 31.09 -9.04 31.70
C GLU A 12 32.60 -8.79 31.62
N HIS A 13 33.08 -8.09 30.58
CA HIS A 13 34.47 -7.65 30.52
C HIS A 13 34.81 -6.69 31.67
N LEU A 14 34.01 -5.64 31.86
CA LEU A 14 34.22 -4.64 32.92
C LEU A 14 34.23 -5.30 34.30
N LYS A 15 33.27 -6.19 34.55
CA LYS A 15 33.15 -6.95 35.79
C LYS A 15 34.37 -7.84 36.06
N ARG A 16 34.89 -8.54 35.04
CA ARG A 16 36.14 -9.33 35.18
C ARG A 16 37.34 -8.44 35.46
N PHE A 17 37.44 -7.29 34.81
CA PHE A 17 38.51 -6.31 35.08
C PHE A 17 38.45 -5.82 36.52
N GLU A 18 37.28 -5.40 36.99
CA GLU A 18 37.07 -4.92 38.37
C GLU A 18 37.36 -6.00 39.42
N TRP A 19 37.01 -7.26 39.14
CA TRP A 19 37.27 -8.38 40.05
C TRP A 19 38.72 -8.85 40.06
N ALA A 20 39.46 -8.66 38.97
CA ALA A 20 40.88 -9.04 38.87
C ALA A 20 41.84 -7.91 39.26
N ALA A 21 41.37 -6.66 39.31
CA ALA A 21 42.19 -5.50 39.60
C ALA A 21 42.57 -5.43 41.09
N ASN A 22 43.84 -5.69 41.39
CA ASN A 22 44.42 -5.51 42.74
C ASN A 22 44.84 -4.05 43.03
N GLN A 23 44.54 -3.11 42.12
CA GLN A 23 44.87 -1.69 42.25
C GLN A 23 43.69 -0.84 41.75
N LEU A 24 43.50 0.35 42.35
CA LEU A 24 42.50 1.35 41.92
C LEU A 24 42.91 1.96 40.57
N VAL A 25 42.59 1.27 39.48
CA VAL A 25 42.78 1.74 38.10
C VAL A 25 41.41 1.97 37.48
N ALA A 26 41.27 3.06 36.72
CA ALA A 26 40.04 3.32 35.99
C ALA A 26 39.77 2.21 34.96
N PRO A 27 38.53 1.72 34.80
CA PRO A 27 38.20 0.68 33.83
C PRO A 27 38.46 1.16 32.40
N ASP A 28 39.12 0.34 31.58
CA ASP A 28 39.56 0.68 30.23
C ASP A 28 38.44 0.62 29.16
N ARG A 29 37.19 0.32 29.56
CA ARG A 29 36.04 0.21 28.65
C ARG A 29 34.74 0.86 29.12
N LEU A 30 34.80 1.69 30.16
CA LEU A 30 33.58 2.33 30.70
C LEU A 30 32.84 3.17 29.64
N ALA A 31 33.58 3.86 28.76
CA ALA A 31 33.00 4.62 27.65
C ALA A 31 32.34 3.72 26.59
N THR A 32 32.93 2.56 26.31
CA THR A 32 32.39 1.55 25.38
C THR A 32 31.10 0.96 25.92
N LEU A 33 31.08 0.58 27.20
CA LEU A 33 29.88 0.09 27.87
C LEU A 33 28.76 1.14 27.88
N ALA A 34 29.09 2.40 28.19
CA ALA A 34 28.14 3.50 28.15
C ALA A 34 27.55 3.70 26.75
N TRP A 35 28.37 3.56 25.69
CA TRP A 35 27.88 3.61 24.32
C TRP A 35 27.00 2.41 23.96
N ALA A 36 27.39 1.19 24.31
CA ALA A 36 26.58 -0.01 24.05
C ALA A 36 25.19 0.09 24.70
N ASN A 37 25.13 0.63 25.92
CA ASN A 37 23.87 0.89 26.62
C ASN A 37 23.03 1.98 25.93
N ASP A 38 23.64 3.14 25.64
CA ASP A 38 22.96 4.25 24.93
C ASP A 38 22.42 3.79 23.57
N ARG A 39 23.23 3.06 22.81
CA ARG A 39 22.88 2.52 21.49
C ARG A 39 21.67 1.59 21.55
N SER A 40 21.66 0.67 22.51
CA SER A 40 20.54 -0.27 22.70
C SER A 40 19.25 0.46 23.07
N TYR A 41 19.33 1.45 23.97
CA TYR A 41 18.20 2.31 24.30
C TYR A 41 17.70 3.10 23.09
N LEU A 42 18.60 3.76 22.36
CA LEU A 42 18.27 4.57 21.18
C LEU A 42 17.55 3.74 20.12
N LEU A 43 18.04 2.52 19.81
CA LEU A 43 17.38 1.62 18.84
C LEU A 43 15.95 1.28 19.27
N PHE A 44 15.77 0.85 20.52
CA PHE A 44 14.46 0.47 21.04
C PHE A 44 13.50 1.68 21.09
N ALA A 45 13.98 2.83 21.53
CA ALA A 45 13.16 4.04 21.62
C ALA A 45 12.78 4.59 20.24
N LEU A 46 13.70 4.62 19.26
CA LEU A 46 13.39 5.00 17.88
C LEU A 46 12.37 4.05 17.24
N TYR A 47 12.51 2.74 17.48
CA TYR A 47 11.54 1.75 17.04
C TYR A 47 10.13 2.03 17.54
N LEU A 48 9.99 2.35 18.83
CA LEU A 48 8.71 2.69 19.45
C LEU A 48 8.18 4.04 18.96
N LYS A 49 9.05 5.05 18.80
CA LYS A 49 8.66 6.38 18.29
C LYS A 49 8.09 6.27 16.87
N ALA A 50 8.75 5.54 15.97
CA ALA A 50 8.24 5.31 14.63
C ALA A 50 6.85 4.66 14.61
N ARG A 51 6.57 3.73 15.54
CA ARG A 51 5.23 3.11 15.68
C ARG A 51 4.20 4.10 16.19
N GLN A 52 4.53 4.87 17.23
CA GLN A 52 3.63 5.86 17.78
C GLN A 52 3.24 6.88 16.70
N LEU A 53 4.21 7.45 15.98
CA LEU A 53 3.98 8.36 14.85
C LEU A 53 3.09 7.75 13.75
N LEU A 54 3.28 6.47 13.40
CA LEU A 54 2.49 5.80 12.37
C LEU A 54 1.03 5.55 12.79
N TYR A 55 0.83 5.22 14.06
CA TYR A 55 -0.46 4.86 14.63
C TYR A 55 -1.25 6.06 15.15
N GLU A 56 -0.58 7.17 15.38
CA GLU A 56 -1.20 8.44 15.71
C GLU A 56 -2.22 8.83 14.62
N GLY A 57 -3.48 9.00 15.05
CA GLY A 57 -4.64 9.26 14.18
C GLY A 57 -5.31 8.02 13.57
N ARG A 58 -4.74 6.81 13.71
CA ARG A 58 -5.43 5.54 13.33
C ARG A 58 -6.12 4.87 14.51
N TYR A 59 -5.55 5.02 15.70
CA TYR A 59 -6.05 4.45 16.94
C TYR A 59 -6.19 5.53 18.01
N THR A 60 -7.10 5.34 18.96
CA THR A 60 -7.22 6.26 20.09
C THR A 60 -5.98 6.19 20.96
N GLU A 61 -5.61 7.30 21.61
CA GLU A 61 -4.46 7.37 22.53
C GLU A 61 -4.47 6.27 23.60
N LYS A 62 -5.67 5.97 24.15
CA LYS A 62 -5.89 4.85 25.09
C LYS A 62 -5.48 3.47 24.55
N SER A 63 -5.43 3.30 23.23
CA SER A 63 -5.05 2.04 22.57
C SER A 63 -3.57 1.95 22.25
N ILE A 64 -2.87 3.10 22.15
CA ILE A 64 -1.45 3.15 21.81
C ILE A 64 -0.61 3.12 23.09
N GLY A 65 -1.01 3.90 24.12
CA GLY A 65 -0.33 3.93 25.42
C GLY A 65 1.07 4.54 25.40
N LEU A 66 1.44 5.26 24.34
CA LEU A 66 2.70 6.00 24.20
C LEU A 66 2.39 7.45 23.82
N GLN A 67 3.08 8.39 24.44
CA GLN A 67 2.97 9.83 24.24
C GLN A 67 4.34 10.44 23.90
N GLU A 68 4.35 11.65 23.34
CA GLU A 68 5.62 12.38 23.08
C GLU A 68 6.47 12.57 24.35
N ALA A 69 5.82 12.72 25.51
CA ALA A 69 6.51 12.83 26.80
C ALA A 69 7.37 11.60 27.15
N ASP A 70 7.03 10.41 26.62
CA ASP A 70 7.78 9.17 26.84
C ASP A 70 9.11 9.16 26.07
N PHE A 71 9.30 10.06 25.11
CA PHE A 71 10.47 10.13 24.23
C PHE A 71 11.44 11.28 24.55
N VAL A 72 11.24 12.01 25.64
CA VAL A 72 12.13 13.13 26.04
C VAL A 72 13.59 12.68 26.22
N ALA A 73 13.80 11.52 26.84
CA ALA A 73 15.13 10.96 27.03
C ALA A 73 15.79 10.51 25.72
N LEU A 74 15.00 10.02 24.76
CA LEU A 74 15.48 9.72 23.41
C LEU A 74 16.00 10.99 22.73
N ASP A 75 15.23 12.07 22.74
CA ASP A 75 15.63 13.31 22.06
C ASP A 75 16.92 13.90 22.68
N ALA A 76 17.05 13.88 24.00
CA ALA A 76 18.27 14.31 24.69
C ALA A 76 19.50 13.45 24.32
N LEU A 77 19.33 12.14 24.19
CA LEU A 77 20.41 11.22 23.81
C LEU A 77 20.81 11.36 22.34
N LEU A 78 19.85 11.58 21.44
CA LEU A 78 20.12 11.84 20.01
C LEU A 78 21.00 13.08 19.83
N VAL A 79 20.73 14.16 20.59
CA VAL A 79 21.57 15.37 20.57
C VAL A 79 22.97 15.06 21.11
N ARG A 80 23.06 14.39 22.27
CA ARG A 80 24.35 14.05 22.89
C ARG A 80 25.23 13.15 22.02
N ARG A 81 24.62 12.25 21.24
CA ARG A 81 25.30 11.19 20.46
C ARG A 81 25.21 11.39 18.96
N ALA A 82 24.94 12.61 18.47
CA ALA A 82 24.67 12.88 17.06
C ALA A 82 25.71 12.26 16.10
N LEU A 83 27.01 12.46 16.37
CA LEU A 83 28.09 11.93 15.55
C LEU A 83 28.19 10.40 15.56
N GLN A 84 27.88 9.75 16.69
CA GLN A 84 27.86 8.29 16.78
C GLN A 84 26.64 7.72 16.06
N VAL A 85 25.50 8.37 16.18
CA VAL A 85 24.25 7.99 15.50
C VAL A 85 24.41 8.07 13.99
N GLU A 86 25.03 9.13 13.47
CA GLU A 86 25.29 9.30 12.03
C GLU A 86 26.20 8.21 11.45
N LYS A 87 27.14 7.71 12.26
CA LYS A 87 28.09 6.66 11.85
C LYS A 87 27.54 5.25 11.99
N ASP A 88 26.46 5.05 12.74
CA ASP A 88 25.83 3.75 12.92
C ASP A 88 24.70 3.57 11.90
N PRO A 89 24.85 2.65 10.91
CA PRO A 89 23.89 2.57 9.82
C PRO A 89 22.46 2.24 10.26
N LEU A 90 22.30 1.46 11.33
CA LEU A 90 21.01 0.99 11.83
C LEU A 90 20.32 2.09 12.64
N LEU A 91 21.04 2.77 13.54
CA LEU A 91 20.51 3.91 14.26
C LEU A 91 20.12 5.03 13.31
N PHE A 92 20.97 5.35 12.34
CA PHE A 92 20.67 6.35 11.33
C PHE A 92 19.44 5.95 10.50
N ALA A 93 19.31 4.67 10.14
CA ALA A 93 18.14 4.17 9.42
C ALA A 93 16.84 4.47 10.16
N TYR A 94 16.79 4.12 11.46
CA TYR A 94 15.62 4.35 12.29
C TYR A 94 15.35 5.83 12.57
N LEU A 95 16.40 6.62 12.80
CA LEU A 95 16.27 8.07 12.98
C LEU A 95 15.65 8.72 11.74
N ARG A 96 16.17 8.41 10.55
CA ARG A 96 15.64 8.95 9.28
C ARG A 96 14.21 8.47 9.03
N THR A 97 13.89 7.21 9.33
CA THR A 97 12.50 6.73 9.26
C THR A 97 11.59 7.53 10.18
N CYS A 98 11.97 7.79 11.45
CA CYS A 98 11.18 8.63 12.36
C CYS A 98 10.97 10.05 11.82
N GLN A 99 12.03 10.68 11.30
CA GLN A 99 11.96 12.01 10.70
C GLN A 99 10.97 12.05 9.54
N ILE A 100 11.01 11.07 8.64
CA ILE A 100 10.12 10.98 7.48
C ILE A 100 8.67 10.75 7.90
N VAL A 101 8.41 9.81 8.80
CA VAL A 101 7.02 9.49 9.19
C VAL A 101 6.35 10.59 10.00
N ALA A 102 7.13 11.51 10.57
CA ALA A 102 6.64 12.71 11.24
C ALA A 102 6.27 13.85 10.28
N LEU A 103 6.65 13.77 9.00
CA LEU A 103 6.32 14.79 8.00
C LEU A 103 4.83 14.77 7.64
N ASP A 104 4.32 15.89 7.15
CA ASP A 104 3.05 15.92 6.43
C ASP A 104 3.22 15.20 5.08
N PRO A 105 2.50 14.10 4.80
CA PRO A 105 2.61 13.38 3.53
C PRO A 105 2.19 14.19 2.29
N LEU A 106 1.55 15.35 2.47
CA LEU A 106 1.19 16.28 1.40
C LEU A 106 2.25 17.36 1.15
N ALA A 107 3.28 17.45 2.00
CA ALA A 107 4.34 18.44 1.84
C ALA A 107 5.21 18.17 0.60
N GLU A 108 5.70 19.26 0.01
CA GLU A 108 6.57 19.20 -1.16
C GLU A 108 7.91 18.51 -0.83
N GLY A 109 8.41 17.67 -1.75
CA GLY A 109 9.70 16.99 -1.63
C GLY A 109 9.74 15.80 -0.66
N VAL A 110 8.61 15.43 -0.06
CA VAL A 110 8.52 14.24 0.82
C VAL A 110 8.78 12.94 0.06
N ASP A 111 8.30 12.86 -1.18
CA ASP A 111 8.54 11.74 -2.09
C ASP A 111 10.04 11.51 -2.33
N GLN A 112 10.80 12.57 -2.61
CA GLN A 112 12.24 12.48 -2.80
C GLN A 112 12.96 12.03 -1.52
N GLN A 113 12.58 12.57 -0.36
CA GLN A 113 13.18 12.16 0.92
C GLN A 113 12.97 10.68 1.22
N ILE A 114 11.80 10.14 0.85
CA ILE A 114 11.52 8.71 1.00
C ILE A 114 12.37 7.89 0.03
N GLU A 115 12.47 8.29 -1.23
CA GLU A 115 13.28 7.57 -2.22
C GLU A 115 14.77 7.58 -1.86
N ASP A 116 15.31 8.71 -1.39
CA ASP A 116 16.68 8.82 -0.89
C ASP A 116 16.92 7.86 0.28
N HIS A 117 15.94 7.75 1.18
CA HIS A 117 16.03 6.85 2.32
C HIS A 117 15.88 5.38 1.93
N ILE A 118 15.02 5.05 0.96
CA ILE A 118 14.96 3.70 0.38
C ILE A 118 16.30 3.32 -0.25
N ALA A 119 16.91 4.23 -1.03
CA ALA A 119 18.22 4.02 -1.62
C ALA A 119 19.31 3.81 -0.55
N TYR A 120 19.28 4.60 0.52
CA TYR A 120 20.14 4.42 1.68
C TYR A 120 19.98 3.00 2.27
N LEU A 121 18.75 2.57 2.59
CA LEU A 121 18.47 1.25 3.15
C LEU A 121 18.99 0.12 2.25
N GLN A 122 18.86 0.25 0.92
CA GLN A 122 19.39 -0.72 -0.04
C GLN A 122 20.93 -0.74 -0.04
N SER A 123 21.57 0.43 -0.05
CA SER A 123 23.04 0.53 -0.06
C SER A 123 23.69 -0.03 1.21
N PHE A 124 23.00 0.07 2.35
CA PHE A 124 23.47 -0.45 3.63
C PHE A 124 22.85 -1.80 4.02
N GLN A 125 22.15 -2.49 3.10
CA GLN A 125 21.41 -3.73 3.41
C GLN A 125 22.28 -4.78 4.11
N VAL A 126 23.56 -4.90 3.75
CA VAL A 126 24.50 -5.87 4.36
C VAL A 126 24.89 -5.53 5.81
N HIS A 127 24.70 -4.28 6.22
CA HIS A 127 24.98 -3.78 7.57
C HIS A 127 23.73 -3.78 8.47
N LEU A 128 22.56 -4.05 7.91
CA LEU A 128 21.30 -4.06 8.62
C LEU A 128 20.86 -5.52 8.86
N PRO A 129 20.40 -5.88 10.07
CA PRO A 129 19.67 -7.12 10.25
C PRO A 129 18.46 -7.15 9.31
N LEU A 130 18.20 -8.31 8.68
CA LEU A 130 17.13 -8.44 7.69
C LEU A 130 15.75 -8.04 8.25
N GLU A 131 15.49 -8.35 9.51
CA GLU A 131 14.26 -7.97 10.19
C GLU A 131 14.10 -6.45 10.30
N ASP A 132 15.17 -5.74 10.67
CA ASP A 132 15.19 -4.27 10.78
C ASP A 132 15.08 -3.59 9.40
N TYR A 133 15.74 -4.14 8.38
CA TYR A 133 15.62 -3.67 7.00
C TYR A 133 14.16 -3.77 6.51
N VAL A 134 13.54 -4.95 6.66
CA VAL A 134 12.13 -5.18 6.31
C VAL A 134 11.20 -4.28 7.14
N TYR A 135 11.53 -4.06 8.41
CA TYR A 135 10.71 -3.27 9.31
C TYR A 135 10.71 -1.77 8.94
N ASN A 136 11.87 -1.19 8.64
CA ASN A 136 11.98 0.19 8.15
C ASN A 136 11.19 0.39 6.86
N LEU A 137 11.33 -0.52 5.88
CA LEU A 137 10.54 -0.48 4.64
C LEU A 137 9.03 -0.58 4.90
N SER A 138 8.61 -1.40 5.86
CA SER A 138 7.20 -1.52 6.25
C SER A 138 6.66 -0.21 6.84
N LEU A 139 7.44 0.51 7.65
CA LEU A 139 7.05 1.82 8.20
C LEU A 139 6.89 2.86 7.08
N LEU A 140 7.87 2.95 6.18
CA LEU A 140 7.81 3.85 5.02
C LEU A 140 6.62 3.54 4.12
N ASN A 141 6.39 2.26 3.80
CA ASN A 141 5.25 1.84 2.99
C ASN A 141 3.92 2.24 3.64
N ASN A 142 3.76 2.05 4.96
CA ASN A 142 2.54 2.46 5.66
C ASN A 142 2.32 3.97 5.65
N PHE A 143 3.38 4.76 5.77
CA PHE A 143 3.34 6.21 5.62
C PHE A 143 2.92 6.61 4.20
N CYS A 144 3.53 6.00 3.17
CA CYS A 144 3.17 6.27 1.78
C CYS A 144 1.72 5.91 1.48
N ILE A 145 1.22 4.77 1.97
CA ILE A 145 -0.19 4.36 1.84
C ILE A 145 -1.13 5.39 2.50
N LYS A 146 -0.76 5.93 3.68
CA LYS A 146 -1.52 7.01 4.34
C LYS A 146 -1.57 8.24 3.44
N GLY A 147 -0.42 8.69 2.93
CA GLY A 147 -0.33 9.85 2.04
C GLY A 147 -1.10 9.67 0.74
N LYS A 148 -0.98 8.52 0.07
CA LYS A 148 -1.79 8.21 -1.14
C LYS A 148 -3.28 8.29 -0.85
N SER A 149 -3.72 7.80 0.31
CA SER A 149 -5.13 7.87 0.72
C SER A 149 -5.61 9.31 0.98
N LEU A 150 -4.70 10.23 1.27
CA LEU A 150 -4.95 11.66 1.40
C LEU A 150 -4.80 12.44 0.09
N GLY A 151 -4.40 11.77 -1.01
CA GLY A 151 -4.26 12.38 -2.34
C GLY A 151 -2.82 12.65 -2.80
N ALA A 152 -1.80 12.27 -2.03
CA ALA A 152 -0.40 12.44 -2.41
C ALA A 152 -0.01 11.47 -3.55
N LYS A 153 -0.28 11.84 -4.81
CA LYS A 153 0.00 11.00 -5.99
C LYS A 153 1.50 10.67 -6.16
N GLY A 154 2.39 11.61 -5.80
CA GLY A 154 3.85 11.45 -5.88
C GLY A 154 4.41 10.26 -5.09
N LEU A 155 3.70 9.81 -4.05
CA LEU A 155 4.12 8.68 -3.21
C LEU A 155 3.88 7.30 -3.86
N THR A 156 3.34 7.24 -5.08
CA THR A 156 3.01 5.97 -5.74
C THR A 156 4.25 5.10 -5.98
N ALA A 157 5.34 5.71 -6.47
CA ALA A 157 6.61 5.01 -6.72
C ALA A 157 7.20 4.46 -5.43
N ALA A 158 7.34 5.31 -4.41
CA ALA A 158 7.85 4.95 -3.09
C ALA A 158 7.03 3.85 -2.42
N THR A 159 5.69 3.90 -2.54
CA THR A 159 4.80 2.84 -2.02
C THR A 159 5.12 1.50 -2.70
N PHE A 160 5.20 1.48 -4.03
CA PHE A 160 5.47 0.25 -4.77
C PHE A 160 6.84 -0.32 -4.43
N ARG A 161 7.88 0.52 -4.45
CA ARG A 161 9.28 0.12 -4.21
C ARG A 161 9.46 -0.41 -2.79
N SER A 162 9.00 0.33 -1.78
CA SER A 162 9.09 -0.11 -0.37
C SER A 162 8.31 -1.39 -0.11
N ALA A 163 7.08 -1.52 -0.65
CA ALA A 163 6.28 -2.73 -0.51
C ALA A 163 6.93 -3.96 -1.16
N LEU A 164 7.51 -3.79 -2.35
CA LEU A 164 8.20 -4.86 -3.06
C LEU A 164 9.47 -5.29 -2.32
N LEU A 165 10.37 -4.36 -1.99
CA LEU A 165 11.60 -4.67 -1.25
C LEU A 165 11.33 -5.35 0.09
N MET A 166 10.29 -4.89 0.81
CA MET A 166 9.83 -5.54 2.04
C MET A 166 9.38 -6.98 1.76
N LEU A 167 8.62 -7.19 0.68
CA LEU A 167 8.11 -8.50 0.29
C LEU A 167 9.27 -9.44 -0.11
N GLU A 168 10.28 -8.94 -0.81
CA GLU A 168 11.47 -9.71 -1.19
C GLU A 168 12.31 -10.08 0.03
N GLY A 169 12.59 -9.13 0.91
CA GLY A 169 13.31 -9.37 2.15
C GLY A 169 12.60 -10.37 3.07
N LYS A 170 11.26 -10.29 3.17
CA LYS A 170 10.47 -11.11 4.10
C LYS A 170 10.08 -12.48 3.55
N TYR A 171 9.70 -12.54 2.28
CA TYR A 171 9.14 -13.74 1.67
C TYR A 171 10.08 -14.37 0.65
N GLY A 172 10.96 -13.58 0.01
CA GLY A 172 12.00 -14.05 -0.90
C GLY A 172 13.14 -14.80 -0.20
N ALA A 173 13.52 -14.37 1.00
CA ALA A 173 14.58 -14.99 1.80
C ALA A 173 14.11 -16.25 2.58
N LYS A 174 15.06 -17.11 2.97
CA LYS A 174 14.80 -18.27 3.85
C LYS A 174 14.60 -17.79 5.30
N TRP A 175 13.40 -17.33 5.64
CA TRP A 175 13.02 -17.06 7.04
C TRP A 175 12.81 -18.36 7.83
N SER A 176 13.25 -18.38 9.09
CA SER A 176 13.16 -19.52 10.02
C SER A 176 11.71 -19.95 10.31
N ARG A 177 10.78 -18.99 10.26
CA ARG A 177 9.32 -19.22 10.20
C ARG A 177 8.86 -18.66 8.86
N LYS A 178 8.12 -19.42 8.05
CA LYS A 178 7.55 -18.94 6.78
C LYS A 178 6.16 -18.36 7.03
N PRO A 179 6.00 -17.05 7.37
CA PRO A 179 4.68 -16.46 7.43
C PRO A 179 4.03 -16.52 6.04
N HIS A 180 2.72 -16.73 6.00
CA HIS A 180 1.96 -16.53 4.78
C HIS A 180 2.05 -15.06 4.35
N LEU A 181 2.12 -14.82 3.03
CA LEU A 181 2.05 -13.48 2.45
C LEU A 181 0.59 -12.99 2.54
N PRO A 182 0.31 -11.89 3.27
CA PRO A 182 -1.03 -11.33 3.32
C PRO A 182 -1.52 -10.92 1.93
N TYR A 183 -2.76 -11.27 1.62
CA TYR A 183 -3.36 -11.00 0.31
C TYR A 183 -3.40 -9.50 -0.05
N ILE A 184 -3.54 -8.62 0.95
CA ILE A 184 -3.52 -7.16 0.76
C ILE A 184 -2.15 -6.71 0.25
N ILE A 185 -1.07 -7.20 0.85
CA ILE A 185 0.28 -6.83 0.42
C ILE A 185 0.51 -7.32 -1.01
N PHE A 186 0.11 -8.56 -1.31
CA PHE A 186 0.24 -9.12 -2.65
C PHE A 186 -0.50 -8.30 -3.71
N SER A 187 -1.78 -8.01 -3.46
CA SER A 187 -2.61 -7.24 -4.40
C SER A 187 -2.18 -5.77 -4.52
N ASN A 188 -1.70 -5.15 -3.44
CA ASN A 188 -1.21 -3.77 -3.46
C ASN A 188 0.07 -3.62 -4.29
N VAL A 189 1.03 -4.56 -4.20
CA VAL A 189 2.24 -4.54 -5.03
C VAL A 189 1.87 -4.66 -6.51
N ALA A 190 1.01 -5.62 -6.86
CA ALA A 190 0.54 -5.77 -8.23
C ALA A 190 -0.19 -4.52 -8.74
N THR A 191 -0.99 -3.89 -7.87
CA THR A 191 -1.68 -2.62 -8.18
C THR A 191 -0.69 -1.49 -8.42
N GLY A 192 0.30 -1.34 -7.55
CA GLY A 192 1.32 -0.31 -7.67
C GLY A 192 2.12 -0.44 -8.96
N ALA A 193 2.45 -1.67 -9.38
CA ALA A 193 3.09 -1.90 -10.68
C ALA A 193 2.21 -1.40 -11.83
N MET A 194 0.90 -1.74 -11.83
CA MET A 194 -0.04 -1.25 -12.84
C MET A 194 -0.16 0.28 -12.85
N ASP A 195 -0.17 0.92 -11.68
CA ASP A 195 -0.22 2.39 -11.55
C ASP A 195 1.04 3.06 -12.12
N LEU A 196 2.19 2.39 -12.07
CA LEU A 196 3.47 2.88 -12.57
C LEU A 196 3.76 2.47 -14.02
N ALA A 197 2.84 1.75 -14.68
CA ALA A 197 3.02 1.25 -16.04
C ALA A 197 3.43 2.36 -17.02
N GLU A 198 2.75 3.51 -16.95
CA GLU A 198 2.96 4.67 -17.82
C GLU A 198 4.27 5.41 -17.55
N LEU A 199 4.86 5.23 -16.35
CA LEU A 199 6.08 5.91 -15.92
C LEU A 199 7.35 5.08 -16.20
N GLY A 200 7.23 3.82 -16.63
CA GLY A 200 8.37 2.92 -16.86
C GLY A 200 9.17 2.55 -15.59
N GLN A 201 8.78 3.08 -14.42
CA GLN A 201 9.51 2.94 -13.16
C GLN A 201 9.42 1.53 -12.55
N TRP A 202 8.55 0.67 -13.08
CA TRP A 202 8.44 -0.74 -12.68
C TRP A 202 9.67 -1.57 -13.06
N GLN A 203 10.46 -1.13 -14.06
CA GLN A 203 11.62 -1.86 -14.59
C GLN A 203 12.82 -1.89 -13.63
N PHE A 204 12.90 -0.94 -12.70
CA PHE A 204 14.05 -0.80 -11.80
C PHE A 204 14.00 -1.68 -10.56
N VAL A 205 13.07 -2.65 -10.50
CA VAL A 205 12.96 -3.54 -9.34
C VAL A 205 13.04 -5.01 -9.78
N PRO A 206 14.17 -5.69 -9.48
CA PRO A 206 14.37 -7.08 -9.86
C PRO A 206 13.34 -7.97 -9.14
N ILE A 207 12.92 -9.06 -9.78
CA ILE A 207 12.19 -10.15 -9.12
C ILE A 207 13.23 -11.25 -8.83
N TYR A 208 13.71 -11.35 -7.59
CA TYR A 208 14.82 -12.26 -7.26
C TYR A 208 14.55 -13.76 -7.51
N TYR A 209 13.29 -14.16 -7.74
CA TYR A 209 12.97 -15.56 -8.04
C TYR A 209 13.32 -15.99 -9.47
N LYS A 210 13.78 -15.08 -10.34
CA LYS A 210 14.08 -15.38 -11.76
C LYS A 210 15.22 -14.52 -12.31
N ALA A 211 16.46 -14.96 -12.10
CA ALA A 211 17.59 -14.45 -12.87
C ALA A 211 17.57 -14.94 -14.35
N ASP A 212 16.80 -16.00 -14.68
CA ASP A 212 17.01 -16.75 -15.94
C ASP A 212 15.74 -17.07 -16.79
N GLU A 213 14.59 -16.41 -16.61
CA GLU A 213 13.40 -16.68 -17.46
C GLU A 213 12.84 -15.42 -18.13
N ALA A 214 12.73 -15.51 -19.46
CA ALA A 214 11.99 -14.69 -20.44
C ALA A 214 12.21 -13.15 -20.40
N PRO A 215 12.40 -12.49 -21.55
CA PRO A 215 12.46 -11.03 -21.60
C PRO A 215 11.16 -10.43 -21.07
N VAL A 216 11.30 -9.45 -20.17
CA VAL A 216 10.17 -8.67 -19.64
C VAL A 216 9.96 -7.48 -20.58
N ASN A 217 8.94 -7.54 -21.43
CA ASN A 217 8.73 -6.50 -22.44
C ASN A 217 7.82 -5.39 -21.94
N ASP A 218 6.89 -5.71 -21.04
CA ASP A 218 5.97 -4.75 -20.43
C ASP A 218 5.67 -5.07 -18.95
N VAL A 219 4.88 -4.19 -18.32
CA VAL A 219 4.45 -4.33 -16.93
C VAL A 219 3.60 -5.59 -16.70
N TYR A 220 2.90 -6.09 -17.72
CA TYR A 220 2.00 -7.23 -17.60
C TYR A 220 2.78 -8.55 -17.63
N ASP A 221 3.85 -8.63 -18.43
CA ASP A 221 4.86 -9.68 -18.37
C ASP A 221 5.45 -9.73 -16.95
N TRP A 222 5.87 -8.58 -16.42
CA TRP A 222 6.38 -8.48 -15.04
C TRP A 222 5.35 -8.99 -14.01
N LEU A 223 4.08 -8.62 -14.16
CA LEU A 223 3.00 -9.04 -13.25
C LEU A 223 2.74 -10.55 -13.29
N GLU A 224 2.79 -11.20 -14.45
CA GLU A 224 2.66 -12.66 -14.52
C GLU A 224 3.87 -13.37 -13.87
N LEU A 225 5.08 -12.82 -14.01
CA LEU A 225 6.25 -13.31 -13.29
C LEU A 225 6.09 -13.15 -11.78
N TYR A 226 5.61 -11.99 -11.33
CA TYR A 226 5.30 -11.70 -9.94
C TYR A 226 4.26 -12.70 -9.37
N ILE A 227 3.15 -12.91 -10.09
CA ILE A 227 2.11 -13.88 -9.70
C ILE A 227 2.72 -15.28 -9.61
N LYS A 228 3.47 -15.74 -10.63
CA LYS A 228 4.11 -17.06 -10.63
C LYS A 228 5.04 -17.24 -9.42
N GLY A 229 5.83 -16.22 -9.09
CA GLY A 229 6.80 -16.26 -7.99
C GLY A 229 6.19 -16.22 -6.59
N TYR A 230 5.10 -15.47 -6.39
CA TYR A 230 4.59 -15.17 -5.05
C TYR A 230 3.21 -15.78 -4.72
N GLN A 231 2.41 -16.23 -5.70
CA GLN A 231 1.06 -16.76 -5.42
C GLN A 231 1.07 -17.93 -4.43
N SER A 232 2.08 -18.79 -4.46
CA SER A 232 2.18 -19.96 -3.57
C SER A 232 2.43 -19.57 -2.10
N ARG A 233 2.91 -18.35 -1.86
CA ARG A 233 3.17 -17.79 -0.53
C ARG A 233 1.94 -17.12 0.05
N VAL A 234 0.99 -16.71 -0.79
CA VAL A 234 -0.31 -16.19 -0.35
C VAL A 234 -1.04 -17.29 0.41
N GLU A 235 -1.67 -16.90 1.52
CA GLU A 235 -2.50 -17.76 2.36
C GLU A 235 -3.49 -18.55 1.50
N LYS A 236 -3.56 -19.86 1.71
CA LYS A 236 -4.29 -20.80 0.84
C LYS A 236 -5.76 -20.40 0.68
N THR A 237 -6.39 -19.95 1.77
CA THR A 237 -7.80 -19.51 1.82
C THR A 237 -8.09 -18.36 0.85
N PHE A 238 -7.15 -17.42 0.68
CA PHE A 238 -7.38 -16.21 -0.12
C PHE A 238 -6.70 -16.24 -1.49
N ARG A 239 -5.80 -17.21 -1.71
CA ARG A 239 -4.93 -17.27 -2.89
C ARG A 239 -5.68 -17.18 -4.21
N ALA A 240 -6.68 -18.05 -4.41
CA ALA A 240 -7.41 -18.12 -5.68
C ALA A 240 -8.11 -16.79 -6.00
N SER A 241 -8.89 -16.27 -5.05
CA SER A 241 -9.62 -15.00 -5.18
C SER A 241 -8.68 -13.81 -5.40
N THR A 242 -7.53 -13.80 -4.73
CA THR A 242 -6.56 -12.69 -4.84
C THR A 242 -5.86 -12.69 -6.19
N VAL A 243 -5.42 -13.86 -6.67
CA VAL A 243 -4.82 -14.00 -8.00
C VAL A 243 -5.83 -13.67 -9.10
N ALA A 244 -7.07 -14.16 -8.96
CA ALA A 244 -8.16 -13.83 -9.87
C ALA A 244 -8.45 -12.33 -9.93
N TYR A 245 -8.46 -11.66 -8.77
CA TYR A 245 -8.62 -10.20 -8.68
C TYR A 245 -7.50 -9.42 -9.38
N VAL A 246 -6.24 -9.80 -9.18
CA VAL A 246 -5.10 -9.16 -9.86
C VAL A 246 -5.20 -9.35 -11.37
N ARG A 247 -5.46 -10.56 -11.84
CA ARG A 247 -5.62 -10.85 -13.28
C ARG A 247 -6.80 -10.12 -13.90
N ALA A 248 -7.92 -10.01 -13.18
CA ALA A 248 -9.06 -9.23 -13.64
C ALA A 248 -8.70 -7.77 -13.88
N ARG A 249 -7.93 -7.15 -12.98
CA ARG A 249 -7.48 -5.77 -13.12
C ARG A 249 -6.49 -5.60 -14.28
N MET A 250 -5.56 -6.55 -14.43
CA MET A 250 -4.64 -6.57 -15.58
C MET A 250 -5.41 -6.59 -16.90
N ALA A 251 -6.35 -7.53 -17.05
CA ALA A 251 -7.17 -7.64 -18.25
C ALA A 251 -8.00 -6.38 -18.51
N PHE A 252 -8.61 -5.81 -17.46
CA PHE A 252 -9.39 -4.59 -17.57
C PHE A 252 -8.54 -3.41 -18.06
N ARG A 253 -7.33 -3.21 -17.52
CA ARG A 253 -6.42 -2.12 -17.97
C ARG A 253 -5.91 -2.31 -19.39
N ARG A 254 -5.81 -3.55 -19.87
CA ARG A 254 -5.48 -3.87 -21.27
C ARG A 254 -6.65 -3.71 -22.23
N GLY A 255 -7.85 -3.38 -21.75
CA GLY A 255 -9.06 -3.32 -22.56
C GLY A 255 -9.67 -4.69 -22.90
N ASP A 256 -9.13 -5.79 -22.37
CA ASP A 256 -9.70 -7.13 -22.53
C ASP A 256 -10.76 -7.39 -21.46
N PHE A 257 -11.94 -6.80 -21.69
CA PHE A 257 -13.05 -6.86 -20.74
C PHE A 257 -13.67 -8.27 -20.62
N VAL A 258 -13.50 -9.12 -21.64
CA VAL A 258 -13.95 -10.51 -21.63
C VAL A 258 -13.07 -11.34 -20.68
N ALA A 259 -11.75 -11.23 -20.81
CA ALA A 259 -10.83 -11.88 -19.87
C ALA A 259 -11.01 -11.33 -18.44
N ALA A 260 -11.28 -10.02 -18.29
CA ALA A 260 -11.59 -9.43 -16.99
C ALA A 260 -12.83 -10.09 -16.35
N ALA A 261 -13.94 -10.21 -17.09
CA ALA A 261 -15.16 -10.85 -16.59
C ALA A 261 -14.93 -12.32 -16.19
N ASN A 262 -14.19 -13.07 -17.02
CA ASN A 262 -13.84 -14.48 -16.74
C ASN A 262 -12.92 -14.66 -15.53
N ALA A 263 -12.10 -13.66 -15.22
CA ALA A 263 -11.27 -13.68 -14.01
C ALA A 263 -12.10 -13.29 -12.78
N ILE A 264 -12.99 -12.30 -12.88
CA ILE A 264 -13.86 -11.86 -11.77
C ILE A 264 -14.76 -13.00 -11.29
N SER A 265 -15.30 -13.82 -12.19
CA SER A 265 -16.17 -14.95 -11.84
C SER A 265 -15.48 -16.03 -10.98
N LYS A 266 -14.15 -16.00 -10.88
CA LYS A 266 -13.35 -16.92 -10.05
C LYS A 266 -13.08 -16.37 -8.64
N ILE A 267 -13.55 -15.15 -8.33
CA ILE A 267 -13.39 -14.53 -7.02
C ILE A 267 -14.51 -15.02 -6.11
N ASP A 268 -14.15 -15.69 -5.03
CA ASP A 268 -15.10 -16.12 -4.00
C ASP A 268 -15.74 -14.93 -3.26
N GLU A 269 -17.07 -14.87 -3.19
CA GLU A 269 -17.81 -13.85 -2.44
C GLU A 269 -17.64 -13.98 -0.92
N ALA A 270 -17.19 -15.13 -0.41
CA ALA A 270 -16.85 -15.34 1.00
C ALA A 270 -15.46 -14.79 1.38
N ALA A 271 -14.73 -14.19 0.43
CA ALA A 271 -13.45 -13.55 0.71
C ALA A 271 -13.61 -12.31 1.61
N VAL A 272 -12.47 -11.75 2.04
CA VAL A 272 -12.46 -10.58 2.95
C VAL A 272 -13.18 -9.38 2.31
N GLU A 273 -13.96 -8.66 3.12
CA GLU A 273 -14.86 -7.58 2.70
C GLU A 273 -14.20 -6.51 1.80
N SER A 274 -12.92 -6.17 2.04
CA SER A 274 -12.20 -5.20 1.17
C SER A 274 -11.98 -5.75 -0.24
N LEU A 275 -11.61 -7.02 -0.37
CA LEU A 275 -11.43 -7.67 -1.68
C LEU A 275 -12.77 -7.76 -2.41
N VAL A 276 -13.84 -8.10 -1.69
CA VAL A 276 -15.20 -8.20 -2.24
C VAL A 276 -15.71 -6.85 -2.74
N LEU A 277 -15.52 -5.76 -1.98
CA LEU A 277 -15.91 -4.42 -2.42
C LEU A 277 -15.09 -3.96 -3.63
N GLY A 278 -13.78 -4.23 -3.64
CA GLY A 278 -12.91 -3.94 -4.78
C GLY A 278 -13.31 -4.72 -6.03
N SER A 279 -13.60 -6.02 -5.90
CA SER A 279 -14.02 -6.86 -7.03
C SER A 279 -15.38 -6.42 -7.58
N ARG A 280 -16.36 -6.11 -6.73
CA ARG A 280 -17.69 -5.63 -7.18
C ARG A 280 -17.61 -4.29 -7.91
N ARG A 281 -16.72 -3.37 -7.48
CA ARG A 281 -16.43 -2.14 -8.22
C ARG A 281 -15.92 -2.47 -9.63
N LEU A 282 -14.96 -3.39 -9.73
CA LEU A 282 -14.42 -3.85 -11.01
C LEU A 282 -15.49 -4.57 -11.86
N THR A 283 -16.39 -5.34 -11.24
CA THR A 283 -17.55 -5.97 -11.92
C THR A 283 -18.40 -4.93 -12.62
N LEU A 284 -18.78 -3.85 -11.93
CA LEU A 284 -19.58 -2.78 -12.50
C LEU A 284 -18.87 -2.09 -13.67
N MET A 285 -17.59 -1.75 -13.51
CA MET A 285 -16.78 -1.15 -14.56
C MET A 285 -16.63 -2.07 -15.78
N THR A 286 -16.35 -3.35 -15.55
CA THR A 286 -16.20 -4.38 -16.61
C THR A 286 -17.50 -4.61 -17.34
N TRP A 287 -18.61 -4.73 -16.61
CA TRP A 287 -19.94 -4.86 -17.19
C TRP A 287 -20.27 -3.69 -18.11
N TYR A 288 -20.00 -2.46 -17.65
CA TYR A 288 -20.25 -1.26 -18.45
C TYR A 288 -19.44 -1.27 -19.74
N ALA A 289 -18.15 -1.58 -19.64
CA ALA A 289 -17.26 -1.65 -20.80
C ALA A 289 -17.71 -2.72 -21.80
N LEU A 290 -18.09 -3.92 -21.33
CA LEU A 290 -18.66 -4.97 -22.18
C LEU A 290 -19.97 -4.55 -22.85
N ARG A 291 -20.84 -3.84 -22.13
CA ARG A 291 -22.17 -3.44 -22.60
C ARG A 291 -22.12 -2.32 -23.62
N TYR A 292 -21.26 -1.32 -23.41
CA TYR A 292 -21.30 -0.07 -24.19
C TYR A 292 -20.08 0.15 -25.07
N ASN A 293 -18.93 -0.44 -24.75
CA ASN A 293 -17.68 -0.27 -25.51
C ASN A 293 -17.31 -1.53 -26.32
N GLY A 294 -17.98 -2.66 -26.05
CA GLY A 294 -17.72 -3.95 -26.71
C GLY A 294 -18.53 -4.18 -27.99
N ASP A 295 -18.07 -5.17 -28.76
CA ASP A 295 -18.77 -5.74 -29.90
C ASP A 295 -20.04 -6.53 -29.49
N GLU A 296 -20.77 -7.10 -30.45
CA GLU A 296 -22.00 -7.84 -30.16
C GLU A 296 -21.77 -9.03 -29.20
N THR A 297 -20.64 -9.72 -29.33
CA THR A 297 -20.25 -10.84 -28.47
C THR A 297 -20.04 -10.38 -27.02
N ALA A 298 -19.29 -9.30 -26.82
CA ALA A 298 -19.07 -8.67 -25.54
C ALA A 298 -20.38 -8.20 -24.89
N ARG A 299 -21.32 -7.64 -25.67
CA ARG A 299 -22.64 -7.23 -25.17
C ARG A 299 -23.49 -8.40 -24.69
N ARG A 300 -23.44 -9.54 -25.39
CA ARG A 300 -24.11 -10.78 -24.95
C ARG A 300 -23.47 -11.30 -23.66
N MET A 301 -22.15 -11.20 -23.55
CA MET A 301 -21.42 -11.55 -22.32
C MET A 301 -21.80 -10.64 -21.15
N ALA A 302 -21.95 -9.33 -21.35
CA ALA A 302 -22.36 -8.40 -20.29
C ALA A 302 -23.63 -8.87 -19.57
N ARG A 303 -24.65 -9.29 -20.32
CA ARG A 303 -25.92 -9.79 -19.77
C ARG A 303 -25.75 -11.07 -18.94
N LYS A 304 -24.86 -11.98 -19.37
CA LYS A 304 -24.55 -13.22 -18.63
C LYS A 304 -23.68 -12.97 -17.40
N PHE A 305 -22.77 -12.00 -17.50
CA PHE A 305 -21.80 -11.66 -16.47
C PHE A 305 -22.46 -10.97 -15.28
N LEU A 306 -23.34 -10.00 -15.53
CA LEU A 306 -24.11 -9.31 -14.50
C LEU A 306 -25.49 -8.95 -15.06
N ALA A 307 -26.51 -9.66 -14.57
CA ALA A 307 -27.88 -9.51 -15.03
C ALA A 307 -28.47 -8.15 -14.63
N ASP A 308 -28.26 -7.72 -13.39
CA ASP A 308 -28.78 -6.46 -12.86
C ASP A 308 -27.68 -5.65 -12.15
N PRO A 309 -27.08 -4.66 -12.84
CA PRO A 309 -26.09 -3.77 -12.21
C PRO A 309 -26.68 -2.86 -11.14
N ARG A 310 -27.98 -2.52 -11.21
CA ARG A 310 -28.65 -1.66 -10.21
C ARG A 310 -28.86 -2.41 -8.90
N ALA A 311 -29.22 -3.70 -8.95
CA ALA A 311 -29.27 -4.55 -7.76
C ALA A 311 -27.91 -4.67 -7.08
N LEU A 312 -26.82 -4.79 -7.86
CA LEU A 312 -25.46 -4.82 -7.30
C LEU A 312 -25.09 -3.49 -6.62
N LEU A 313 -25.42 -2.35 -7.23
CA LEU A 313 -25.22 -1.02 -6.61
C LEU A 313 -25.94 -0.93 -5.25
N LEU A 314 -27.20 -1.38 -5.16
CA LEU A 314 -27.96 -1.39 -3.91
C LEU A 314 -27.31 -2.29 -2.85
N LYS A 315 -26.88 -3.50 -3.24
CA LYS A 315 -26.16 -4.43 -2.35
C LYS A 315 -24.86 -3.81 -1.82
N MET A 316 -24.09 -3.14 -2.68
CA MET A 316 -22.87 -2.45 -2.28
C MET A 316 -23.14 -1.29 -1.32
N ARG A 317 -24.18 -0.47 -1.56
CA ARG A 317 -24.57 0.61 -0.65
C ARG A 317 -24.96 0.09 0.73
N ALA A 318 -25.74 -0.99 0.78
CA ALA A 318 -26.13 -1.63 2.04
C ALA A 318 -24.90 -2.16 2.79
N GLN A 319 -23.96 -2.80 2.09
CA GLN A 319 -22.72 -3.28 2.69
C GLN A 319 -21.85 -2.14 3.24
N VAL A 320 -21.69 -1.04 2.50
CA VAL A 320 -20.92 0.13 2.97
C VAL A 320 -21.55 0.75 4.22
N ARG A 321 -22.88 0.80 4.31
CA ARG A 321 -23.61 1.28 5.50
C ARG A 321 -23.47 0.33 6.70
N ASP A 322 -23.55 -0.98 6.48
CA ASP A 322 -23.37 -1.97 7.55
C ASP A 322 -21.95 -1.91 8.14
N LEU A 323 -20.92 -1.72 7.30
CA LEU A 323 -19.54 -1.53 7.76
C LEU A 323 -19.35 -0.28 8.62
N GLU A 324 -20.09 0.80 8.32
CA GLU A 324 -20.14 2.02 9.12
C GLU A 324 -20.75 1.75 10.50
N LEU A 325 -21.92 1.09 10.55
CA LEU A 325 -22.62 0.79 11.80
C LEU A 325 -21.78 -0.07 12.75
N ARG A 326 -20.99 -1.00 12.21
CA ARG A 326 -20.11 -1.87 13.00
C ARG A 326 -18.89 -1.14 13.58
N GLN A 327 -18.67 0.14 13.26
CA GLN A 327 -17.46 0.92 13.59
C GLN A 327 -16.14 0.22 13.21
N LYS A 328 -16.20 -0.75 12.28
CA LYS A 328 -15.08 -1.65 11.99
C LYS A 328 -14.02 -1.01 11.11
N ARG A 329 -14.25 0.16 10.49
CA ARG A 329 -13.28 0.82 9.58
C ARG A 329 -13.37 2.34 9.47
N LEU A 330 -12.24 2.90 9.03
CA LEU A 330 -11.90 4.31 8.79
C LEU A 330 -12.95 5.05 7.91
N PRO A 331 -13.54 6.16 8.38
CA PRO A 331 -14.56 6.96 7.67
C PRO A 331 -14.20 7.34 6.22
N GLY A 332 -12.91 7.49 5.91
CA GLY A 332 -12.42 7.85 4.58
C GLY A 332 -12.74 6.81 3.49
N HIS A 333 -12.84 5.52 3.81
CA HIS A 333 -13.19 4.51 2.81
C HIS A 333 -14.67 4.57 2.42
N ARG A 334 -15.54 5.01 3.33
CA ARG A 334 -16.99 5.10 3.10
C ARG A 334 -17.30 6.16 2.05
N SER A 335 -16.87 7.39 2.28
CA SER A 335 -17.06 8.51 1.37
C SER A 335 -16.54 8.16 -0.02
N HIS A 336 -15.35 7.56 -0.07
CA HIS A 336 -14.74 7.06 -1.28
C HIS A 336 -15.60 6.03 -2.05
N PHE A 337 -16.17 5.03 -1.38
CA PHE A 337 -17.06 4.07 -2.05
C PHE A 337 -18.40 4.67 -2.46
N LEU A 338 -19.01 5.53 -1.63
CA LEU A 338 -20.29 6.16 -1.95
C LEU A 338 -20.18 7.10 -3.16
N THR A 339 -19.13 7.93 -3.23
CA THR A 339 -18.87 8.79 -4.39
C THR A 339 -18.82 7.99 -5.69
N PHE A 340 -18.13 6.85 -5.71
CA PHE A 340 -18.15 5.96 -6.88
C PHE A 340 -19.55 5.42 -7.19
N LEU A 341 -20.28 4.92 -6.19
CA LEU A 341 -21.60 4.30 -6.39
C LEU A 341 -22.65 5.30 -6.86
N ASP A 342 -22.59 6.55 -6.39
CA ASP A 342 -23.48 7.63 -6.81
C ASP A 342 -23.17 8.05 -8.24
N ALA A 343 -21.89 8.28 -8.56
CA ALA A 343 -21.48 8.62 -9.91
C ALA A 343 -21.76 7.50 -10.92
N PHE A 344 -21.52 6.23 -10.57
CA PHE A 344 -21.85 5.11 -11.46
C PHE A 344 -23.36 4.97 -11.67
N SER A 345 -24.18 5.22 -10.63
CA SER A 345 -25.65 5.25 -10.78
C SER A 345 -26.09 6.35 -11.74
N ALA A 346 -25.51 7.55 -11.63
CA ALA A 346 -25.80 8.65 -12.55
C ALA A 346 -25.37 8.31 -14.00
N LEU A 347 -24.24 7.64 -14.17
CA LEU A 347 -23.76 7.18 -15.48
C LEU A 347 -24.77 6.23 -16.15
N LEU A 348 -25.35 5.29 -15.41
CA LEU A 348 -26.40 4.41 -15.93
C LEU A 348 -27.66 5.19 -16.33
N GLN A 349 -28.13 6.11 -15.47
CA GLN A 349 -29.31 6.93 -15.76
C GLN A 349 -29.14 7.77 -17.04
N LEU A 350 -27.95 8.33 -17.27
CA LEU A 350 -27.67 9.08 -18.49
C LEU A 350 -27.57 8.18 -19.72
N ARG A 351 -27.09 6.95 -19.58
CA ARG A 351 -27.12 5.94 -20.66
C ARG A 351 -28.53 5.54 -21.02
N ASP A 352 -29.39 5.30 -20.04
CA ASP A 352 -30.80 4.99 -20.29
C ASP A 352 -31.49 6.16 -21.03
N ALA A 353 -31.21 7.41 -20.63
CA ALA A 353 -31.71 8.58 -21.34
C ALA A 353 -31.22 8.69 -22.80
N LEU A 354 -30.00 8.24 -23.11
CA LEU A 354 -29.48 8.17 -24.49
C LEU A 354 -30.19 7.13 -25.35
N GLU A 355 -30.60 6.02 -24.74
CA GLU A 355 -31.30 4.92 -25.40
C GLU A 355 -32.80 5.22 -25.56
N ASP A 356 -33.42 5.84 -24.55
CA ASP A 356 -34.87 6.06 -24.46
C ASP A 356 -35.34 7.35 -25.14
N LEU A 357 -34.50 8.38 -25.25
CA LEU A 357 -34.90 9.69 -25.80
C LEU A 357 -34.40 9.89 -27.24
N PRO A 358 -35.22 10.53 -28.11
CA PRO A 358 -34.82 10.85 -29.49
C PRO A 358 -33.52 11.68 -29.55
N PRO A 359 -32.59 11.39 -30.47
CA PRO A 359 -31.31 12.10 -30.58
C PRO A 359 -31.40 13.63 -30.68
N GLU A 360 -32.41 14.13 -31.38
CA GLU A 360 -32.62 15.57 -31.62
C GLU A 360 -33.45 16.27 -30.53
N SER A 361 -33.85 15.53 -29.49
CA SER A 361 -34.68 16.09 -28.43
C SER A 361 -33.91 17.08 -27.56
N ILE A 362 -34.39 18.31 -27.45
CA ILE A 362 -33.88 19.32 -26.51
C ILE A 362 -33.81 18.75 -25.09
N ARG A 363 -34.80 17.94 -24.69
CA ARG A 363 -34.85 17.27 -23.40
C ARG A 363 -33.67 16.31 -23.20
N ARG A 364 -33.28 15.57 -24.24
CA ARG A 364 -32.10 14.69 -24.20
C ARG A 364 -30.83 15.49 -24.00
N SER A 365 -30.63 16.54 -24.79
CA SER A 365 -29.44 17.40 -24.69
C SER A 365 -29.32 18.11 -23.33
N GLN A 366 -30.43 18.64 -22.80
CA GLN A 366 -30.47 19.27 -21.47
C GLN A 366 -30.16 18.26 -20.36
N GLN A 367 -30.85 17.11 -20.35
CA GLN A 367 -30.65 16.08 -19.34
C GLN A 367 -29.22 15.53 -19.34
N LEU A 368 -28.62 15.35 -20.52
CA LEU A 368 -27.21 14.95 -20.66
C LEU A 368 -26.27 16.03 -20.13
N HIS A 369 -26.50 17.30 -20.48
CA HIS A 369 -25.64 18.39 -20.05
C HIS A 369 -25.67 18.58 -18.53
N GLU A 370 -26.86 18.76 -17.98
CA GLU A 370 -27.08 19.02 -16.54
C GLU A 370 -26.67 17.82 -15.70
N GLY A 371 -27.11 16.61 -16.08
CA GLY A 371 -26.78 15.40 -15.35
C GLY A 371 -25.28 15.07 -15.39
N ARG A 372 -24.60 15.35 -16.50
CA ARG A 372 -23.15 15.19 -16.59
C ARG A 372 -22.41 16.19 -15.69
N GLN A 373 -22.80 17.48 -15.71
CA GLN A 373 -22.16 18.46 -14.84
C GLN A 373 -22.32 18.10 -13.36
N ALA A 374 -23.53 17.72 -12.95
CA ALA A 374 -23.82 17.30 -11.58
C ALA A 374 -23.01 16.05 -11.17
N ALA A 375 -22.86 15.07 -12.08
CA ALA A 375 -22.11 13.85 -11.79
C ALA A 375 -20.58 14.03 -11.79
N ILE A 376 -20.04 14.95 -12.60
CA ILE A 376 -18.59 15.22 -12.68
C ILE A 376 -18.08 15.98 -11.45
N ALA A 377 -18.83 16.95 -10.94
CA ALA A 377 -18.40 17.80 -9.84
C ALA A 377 -17.82 17.04 -8.63
N PRO A 378 -18.50 16.02 -8.05
CA PRO A 378 -17.94 15.26 -6.92
C PRO A 378 -16.75 14.37 -7.31
N LEU A 379 -16.61 14.00 -8.60
CA LEU A 379 -15.49 13.19 -9.07
C LEU A 379 -14.17 13.97 -9.16
N LEU A 380 -14.22 15.30 -9.32
CA LEU A 380 -13.01 16.13 -9.32
C LEU A 380 -12.28 16.09 -7.98
N ALA A 381 -13.01 15.90 -6.88
CA ALA A 381 -12.47 15.72 -5.53
C ALA A 381 -12.23 14.24 -5.16
N TYR A 382 -12.30 13.32 -6.12
CA TYR A 382 -12.18 11.88 -5.90
C TYR A 382 -10.91 11.32 -6.55
N PRO A 383 -9.74 11.39 -5.88
CA PRO A 383 -8.44 11.04 -6.45
C PRO A 383 -8.23 9.52 -6.49
N HIS A 384 -8.94 8.82 -7.38
CA HIS A 384 -8.88 7.38 -7.53
C HIS A 384 -9.03 6.93 -9.00
N GLU A 385 -8.41 5.82 -9.39
CA GLU A 385 -8.44 5.28 -10.76
C GLU A 385 -9.88 5.11 -11.31
N SER A 386 -10.81 4.69 -10.46
CA SER A 386 -12.21 4.50 -10.85
C SER A 386 -12.93 5.83 -11.05
N GLY A 387 -12.44 6.91 -10.44
CA GLY A 387 -12.91 8.27 -10.65
C GLY A 387 -12.45 8.80 -12.00
N GLU A 388 -11.16 8.63 -12.30
CA GLU A 388 -10.59 8.95 -13.61
C GLU A 388 -11.29 8.18 -14.74
N TRP A 389 -11.55 6.88 -14.53
CA TRP A 389 -12.33 6.06 -15.45
C TRP A 389 -13.77 6.58 -15.64
N LEU A 390 -14.48 6.91 -14.54
CA LEU A 390 -15.84 7.47 -14.61
C LEU A 390 -15.87 8.81 -15.36
N LEU A 391 -14.91 9.70 -15.09
CA LEU A 391 -14.76 10.98 -15.81
C LEU A 391 -14.58 10.75 -17.31
N ALA A 392 -13.77 9.75 -17.71
CA ALA A 392 -13.63 9.38 -19.11
C ALA A 392 -14.95 8.87 -19.72
N GLN A 393 -15.72 8.05 -18.98
CA GLN A 393 -17.02 7.58 -19.46
C GLN A 393 -18.03 8.73 -19.62
N PHE A 394 -18.09 9.66 -18.67
CA PHE A 394 -18.96 10.83 -18.76
C PHE A 394 -18.57 11.76 -19.92
N LYS A 395 -17.27 11.92 -20.18
CA LYS A 395 -16.78 12.63 -21.37
C LYS A 395 -17.23 11.94 -22.65
N ALA A 396 -17.19 10.61 -22.71
CA ALA A 396 -17.63 9.86 -23.89
C ALA A 396 -19.15 9.89 -24.15
N LEU A 397 -19.96 10.45 -23.24
CA LEU A 397 -21.40 10.70 -23.46
C LEU A 397 -21.67 12.03 -24.18
N SER A 398 -20.65 12.87 -24.40
CA SER A 398 -20.78 14.22 -24.98
C SER A 398 -21.13 14.22 -26.46
#